data_AF-A0A6H1ZQG0-F1
#
_entry.id   AF-A0A6H1ZQG0-F1
#
_cell.length_a   1.000
_cell.length_b   1.000
_cell.length_c   1.000
_cell.angle_alpha   90.00
_cell.angle_beta   90.00
_cell.angle_gamma   90.00
#
_symmetry.space_group_name_H-M   'P 1'
#
loop_
_entity.id
_entity.type
_entity.pdbx_description
1 polymer ?
#
loop_
_entity_poly.entity_id
_entity_poly.type
_entity_poly.pdbx_seq_one_letter_code
_entity_poly.pdbx_strand_id
1 'polypeptide(L)'
;MWAEELNRKKLEGKFMLTIDRIAFAAALIAVAVPTSAQRSDQDTGNDLLARCEGDLMSVTGGSCMGQVIGAMNAIGFAQALGGPDLICRPARTTNGQAIDVVRKWLRENPGRRHLESTVVIVLALSETWPCGSGPLQIDPQSGQIKRPPLAE
;
A
#
# COMPACT_ATOMS: atom_id res chain seq x y z
N MET A 1 -43.59 -4.87 -57.57
CA MET A 1 -42.26 -4.40 -57.99
C MET A 1 -41.84 -3.09 -57.32
N TRP A 2 -42.51 -1.94 -57.47
CA TRP A 2 -42.04 -0.67 -56.84
C TRP A 2 -42.19 -0.61 -55.31
N ALA A 3 -43.19 -1.26 -54.73
CA ALA A 3 -43.41 -1.25 -53.27
C ALA A 3 -42.42 -2.12 -52.48
N GLU A 4 -41.88 -3.18 -53.09
CA GLU A 4 -40.91 -4.09 -52.46
C GLU A 4 -39.53 -3.45 -52.32
N GLU A 5 -39.13 -2.65 -53.32
CA GLU A 5 -37.84 -1.94 -53.34
C GLU A 5 -37.75 -0.89 -52.24
N LEU A 6 -38.85 -0.17 -51.97
CA LEU A 6 -38.95 0.80 -50.88
C LEU A 6 -38.89 0.13 -49.50
N ASN A 7 -39.48 -1.06 -49.36
CA ASN A 7 -39.43 -1.81 -48.11
C ASN A 7 -38.02 -2.35 -47.82
N ARG A 8 -37.29 -2.77 -48.86
CA ARG A 8 -35.89 -3.24 -48.75
C ARG A 8 -34.96 -2.15 -48.23
N LYS A 9 -35.01 -0.95 -48.82
CA LYS A 9 -34.19 0.21 -48.38
C LYS A 9 -34.54 0.68 -46.97
N LYS A 10 -35.80 0.58 -46.57
CA LYS A 10 -36.26 0.95 -45.22
C LYS A 10 -35.85 -0.10 -44.16
N LEU A 11 -35.76 -1.37 -44.54
CA LEU A 11 -35.19 -2.43 -43.70
C LEU A 11 -33.68 -2.25 -43.53
N GLU A 12 -32.94 -1.96 -44.61
CA GLU A 12 -31.49 -1.72 -44.57
C GLU A 12 -31.14 -0.53 -43.67
N GLY A 13 -31.84 0.60 -43.79
CA GLY A 13 -31.62 1.76 -42.92
C GLY A 13 -31.94 1.51 -41.44
N LYS A 14 -33.01 0.77 -41.14
CA LYS A 14 -33.34 0.38 -39.75
C LYS A 14 -32.32 -0.62 -39.18
N PHE A 15 -31.83 -1.55 -40.00
CA PHE A 15 -30.84 -2.54 -39.59
C PHE A 15 -29.49 -1.87 -39.27
N MET A 16 -29.07 -0.92 -40.11
CA MET A 16 -27.82 -0.17 -39.93
C MET A 16 -27.86 0.73 -38.68
N LEU A 17 -28.98 1.42 -38.42
CA LEU A 17 -29.18 2.22 -37.19
C LEU A 17 -29.27 1.38 -35.90
N THR A 18 -29.67 0.11 -35.99
CA THR A 18 -29.80 -0.77 -34.82
C THR A 18 -28.45 -1.40 -34.47
N ILE A 19 -27.63 -1.74 -35.47
CA ILE A 19 -26.27 -2.27 -35.27
C ILE A 19 -25.36 -1.24 -34.60
N ASP A 20 -25.42 0.03 -35.01
CA ASP A 20 -24.63 1.12 -34.40
C ASP A 20 -24.94 1.30 -32.90
N ARG A 21 -26.22 1.20 -32.53
CA ARG A 21 -26.67 1.32 -31.13
C ARG A 21 -26.22 0.14 -30.27
N ILE A 22 -26.24 -1.07 -30.83
CA ILE A 22 -25.76 -2.28 -30.13
C ILE A 22 -24.24 -2.21 -29.94
N ALA A 23 -23.49 -1.77 -30.95
CA ALA A 23 -22.04 -1.60 -30.86
C ALA A 23 -21.66 -0.54 -29.80
N PHE A 24 -22.38 0.58 -29.73
CA PHE A 24 -22.18 1.60 -28.69
C PHE A 24 -22.50 1.10 -27.28
N ALA A 25 -23.59 0.33 -27.11
CA ALA A 25 -23.95 -0.24 -25.83
C ALA A 25 -22.94 -1.29 -25.35
N ALA A 26 -22.41 -2.12 -26.25
CA ALA A 26 -21.37 -3.10 -25.92
C ALA A 26 -20.04 -2.43 -25.50
N ALA A 27 -19.66 -1.32 -26.13
CA ALA A 27 -18.47 -0.55 -25.76
C ALA A 27 -18.60 0.09 -24.36
N LEU A 28 -19.80 0.52 -23.96
CA LEU A 28 -20.05 1.09 -22.62
C LEU A 28 -20.01 0.03 -21.51
N ILE A 29 -20.43 -1.21 -21.80
CA ILE A 29 -20.41 -2.31 -20.82
C ILE A 29 -18.97 -2.80 -20.56
N ALA A 30 -18.08 -2.71 -21.56
CA ALA A 30 -16.68 -3.10 -21.42
C ALA A 30 -15.87 -2.19 -20.46
N VAL A 31 -16.31 -0.93 -20.25
CA VAL A 31 -15.65 0.01 -19.31
C VAL A 31 -16.16 -0.15 -17.87
N ALA A 32 -17.29 -0.85 -17.68
CA ALA A 32 -17.89 -1.05 -16.36
C ALA A 32 -17.36 -2.28 -15.61
N VAL A 33 -16.39 -3.02 -16.17
CA VAL A 33 -15.74 -4.10 -15.43
C VAL A 33 -14.83 -3.46 -14.40
N PRO A 34 -15.06 -3.66 -13.08
CA PRO A 34 -14.11 -3.22 -12.09
C PRO A 34 -12.78 -3.93 -12.35
N THR A 35 -11.77 -3.18 -12.77
CA THR A 35 -10.38 -3.66 -12.79
C THR A 35 -10.03 -3.94 -11.34
N SER A 36 -10.23 -5.17 -10.91
CA SER A 36 -9.80 -5.59 -9.60
C SER A 36 -8.29 -5.43 -9.57
N ALA A 37 -7.80 -4.39 -8.88
CA ALA A 37 -6.40 -4.27 -8.51
C ALA A 37 -6.09 -5.38 -7.49
N GLN A 38 -6.12 -6.64 -7.94
CA GLN A 38 -5.69 -7.76 -7.15
C GLN A 38 -4.18 -7.80 -7.24
N ARG A 39 -3.55 -7.08 -6.33
CA ARG A 39 -2.28 -7.56 -5.78
C ARG A 39 -2.46 -7.72 -4.29
N SER A 40 -3.03 -8.88 -3.93
CA SER A 40 -2.96 -9.44 -2.59
C SER A 40 -1.64 -10.19 -2.37
N ASP A 41 -0.57 -9.83 -3.10
CA ASP A 41 0.76 -10.18 -2.60
C ASP A 41 0.87 -9.45 -1.27
N GLN A 42 0.97 -10.21 -0.18
CA GLN A 42 1.16 -9.66 1.15
C GLN A 42 2.36 -8.70 1.06
N ASP A 43 2.14 -7.40 1.21
CA ASP A 43 3.22 -6.42 1.14
C ASP A 43 4.16 -6.65 2.32
N THR A 44 5.34 -7.23 2.06
CA THR A 44 6.28 -7.66 3.10
C THR A 44 7.49 -6.75 3.21
N GLY A 45 8.27 -6.91 4.28
CA GLY A 45 9.59 -6.31 4.42
C GLY A 45 10.54 -6.58 3.25
N ASN A 46 10.40 -7.70 2.52
CA ASN A 46 11.19 -7.96 1.31
C ASN A 46 10.82 -6.97 0.20
N ASP A 47 9.52 -6.77 -0.02
CA ASP A 47 9.00 -5.83 -1.01
C ASP A 47 9.36 -4.39 -0.62
N LEU A 48 9.23 -4.07 0.66
CA LEU A 48 9.65 -2.78 1.20
C LEU A 48 11.14 -2.53 0.96
N LEU A 49 12.02 -3.50 1.24
CA LEU A 49 13.46 -3.33 0.99
C LEU A 49 13.73 -3.10 -0.49
N ALA A 50 13.13 -3.89 -1.38
CA ALA A 50 13.29 -3.73 -2.82
C ALA A 50 12.88 -2.32 -3.29
N ARG A 51 11.79 -1.76 -2.74
CA ARG A 51 11.38 -0.38 -3.02
C ARG A 51 12.33 0.64 -2.43
N CYS A 52 12.82 0.38 -1.22
CA CYS A 52 13.69 1.30 -0.51
C CYS A 52 15.13 1.29 -1.03
N GLU A 53 15.63 0.28 -1.72
CA GLU A 53 17.02 0.28 -2.23
C GLU A 53 17.20 1.08 -3.52
N GLY A 54 16.12 1.37 -4.24
CA GLY A 54 16.15 2.20 -5.44
C GLY A 54 16.30 3.70 -5.17
N ASP A 55 16.33 4.47 -6.26
CA ASP A 55 16.27 5.93 -6.22
C ASP A 55 14.97 6.39 -5.55
N LEU A 56 15.08 7.17 -4.47
CA LEU A 56 13.93 7.72 -3.74
C LEU A 56 13.09 8.70 -4.56
N MET A 57 13.63 9.27 -5.63
CA MET A 57 12.90 10.15 -6.54
C MET A 57 12.10 9.38 -7.60
N SER A 58 12.32 8.08 -7.74
CA SER A 58 11.48 7.22 -8.58
C SER A 58 10.11 7.00 -7.96
N VAL A 59 9.11 6.59 -8.76
CA VAL A 59 7.78 6.22 -8.25
C VAL A 59 7.88 5.14 -7.17
N THR A 60 8.75 4.15 -7.37
CA THR A 60 9.00 3.05 -6.43
C THR A 60 9.64 3.53 -5.13
N GLY A 61 10.66 4.40 -5.23
CA GLY A 61 11.31 4.98 -4.06
C GLY A 61 10.40 5.95 -3.30
N GLY A 62 9.54 6.68 -4.01
CA GLY A 62 8.48 7.51 -3.44
C GLY A 62 7.48 6.69 -2.63
N SER A 63 7.17 5.46 -3.07
CA SER A 63 6.34 4.53 -2.29
C SER A 63 7.01 4.10 -0.98
N CYS A 64 8.31 3.77 -0.99
CA CYS A 64 9.08 3.51 0.25
C CYS A 64 9.02 4.71 1.21
N MET A 65 9.36 5.90 0.71
CA MET A 65 9.34 7.13 1.50
C MET A 65 7.96 7.41 2.09
N GLY A 66 6.91 7.29 1.27
CA GLY A 66 5.53 7.50 1.70
C GLY A 66 5.09 6.53 2.80
N GLN A 67 5.45 5.24 2.69
CA GLN A 67 5.09 4.23 3.67
C GLN A 67 5.80 4.45 5.01
N VAL A 68 7.12 4.75 4.99
CA VAL A 68 7.89 5.04 6.21
C VAL A 68 7.39 6.30 6.91
N ILE A 69 7.25 7.41 6.17
CA ILE A 69 6.77 8.69 6.74
C ILE A 69 5.32 8.55 7.21
N GLY A 70 4.48 7.86 6.45
CA GLY A 70 3.09 7.59 6.80
C GLY A 70 2.96 6.84 8.12
N ALA A 71 3.74 5.77 8.30
CA ALA A 71 3.77 5.03 9.57
C ALA A 71 4.22 5.92 10.74
N MET A 72 5.28 6.72 10.57
CA MET A 72 5.74 7.64 11.60
C MET A 72 4.69 8.68 11.98
N ASN A 73 4.00 9.25 10.99
CA ASN A 73 2.95 10.23 11.21
C ASN A 73 1.74 9.60 11.91
N ALA A 74 1.35 8.39 11.51
CA ALA A 74 0.27 7.65 12.16
C ALA A 74 0.59 7.37 13.62
N ILE A 75 1.82 6.94 13.93
CA ILE A 75 2.25 6.72 15.32
C ILE A 75 2.23 8.04 16.10
N GLY A 76 2.80 9.11 15.56
CA GLY A 76 2.82 10.41 16.22
C GLY A 76 1.43 10.98 16.47
N PHE A 77 0.51 10.80 15.51
CA PHE A 77 -0.89 11.20 15.67
C PHE A 77 -1.61 10.35 16.72
N ALA A 78 -1.42 9.03 16.71
CA ALA A 78 -1.98 8.15 17.73
C ALA A 78 -1.50 8.52 19.14
N GLN A 79 -0.21 8.81 19.31
CA GLN A 79 0.36 9.29 20.58
C GLN A 79 -0.25 10.62 21.02
N ALA A 80 -0.41 11.57 20.09
CA ALA A 80 -1.02 12.87 20.38
C ALA A 80 -2.49 12.75 20.83
N LEU A 81 -3.20 11.69 20.42
CA LEU A 81 -4.55 11.37 20.87
C LEU A 81 -4.61 10.53 22.16
N GLY A 82 -3.49 10.34 22.86
CA GLY A 82 -3.41 9.54 24.09
C GLY A 82 -3.28 8.03 23.84
N GLY A 83 -2.97 7.63 22.60
CA GLY A 83 -2.60 6.26 22.27
C GLY A 83 -1.25 5.85 22.87
N PRO A 84 -0.92 4.56 22.78
CA PRO A 84 0.33 4.03 23.32
C PRO A 84 1.55 4.62 22.61
N ASP A 85 2.57 5.00 23.38
CA ASP A 85 3.91 5.25 22.85
C ASP A 85 4.54 3.99 22.23
N LEU A 86 4.55 3.92 20.90
CA LEU A 86 5.15 2.81 20.17
C LEU A 86 6.63 3.07 19.84
N ILE A 87 7.00 4.34 19.65
CA ILE A 87 8.38 4.79 19.36
C ILE A 87 8.64 6.13 20.06
N CYS A 88 9.87 6.36 20.49
CA CYS A 88 10.30 7.58 21.18
C CYS A 88 11.39 8.30 20.38
N ARG A 89 10.99 8.76 19.19
CA ARG A 89 11.87 9.40 18.22
C ARG A 89 12.51 10.68 18.78
N PRO A 90 13.85 10.85 18.69
CA PRO A 90 14.52 12.08 19.11
C PRO A 90 14.00 13.32 18.38
N ALA A 91 14.02 14.45 19.07
CA ALA A 91 13.70 15.74 18.47
C ALA A 91 14.59 16.00 17.25
N ARG A 92 14.01 16.60 16.20
CA ARG A 92 14.69 16.97 14.92
C ARG A 92 15.15 15.79 14.05
N THR A 93 14.72 14.57 14.34
CA THR A 93 14.92 13.45 13.42
C THR A 93 14.30 13.74 12.06
N THR A 94 15.08 13.59 10.98
CA THR A 94 14.62 13.83 9.61
C THR A 94 13.92 12.59 9.03
N ASN A 95 13.11 12.79 7.99
CA ASN A 95 12.52 11.67 7.24
C ASN A 95 13.59 10.77 6.62
N GLY A 96 14.70 11.36 6.14
CA GLY A 96 15.84 10.61 5.61
C GLY A 96 16.44 9.66 6.64
N GLN A 97 16.65 10.13 7.88
CA GLN A 97 17.16 9.29 8.96
C GLN A 97 16.22 8.12 9.28
N ALA A 98 14.90 8.34 9.26
CA ALA A 98 13.95 7.27 9.49
C ALA A 98 13.97 6.21 8.36
N ILE A 99 14.09 6.64 7.11
CA ILE A 99 14.25 5.73 5.97
C ILE A 99 15.57 4.95 6.08
N ASP A 100 16.66 5.60 6.49
CA ASP A 100 17.95 4.94 6.69
C ASP A 100 17.90 3.90 7.80
N VAL A 101 17.19 4.19 8.90
CA VAL A 101 16.93 3.23 9.99
C VAL A 101 16.18 2.01 9.46
N VAL A 102 15.09 2.21 8.72
CA VAL A 102 14.28 1.10 8.18
C VAL A 102 15.09 0.26 7.19
N ARG A 103 15.83 0.90 6.27
CA ARG A 103 16.73 0.21 5.32
C ARG A 103 17.79 -0.62 6.04
N LYS A 104 18.47 -0.03 7.02
CA LYS A 104 19.50 -0.70 7.81
C LYS A 104 18.91 -1.93 8.51
N TRP A 105 17.79 -1.74 9.22
CA TRP A 105 17.13 -2.80 9.94
C TRP A 105 16.71 -3.95 9.01
N LEU A 106 16.11 -3.63 7.86
CA LEU A 106 15.78 -4.63 6.85
C LEU A 106 17.02 -5.43 6.46
N ARG A 107 18.13 -4.75 6.09
CA ARG A 107 19.39 -5.42 5.71
C ARG A 107 19.92 -6.35 6.80
N GLU A 108 19.85 -5.93 8.06
CA GLU A 108 20.36 -6.68 9.22
C GLU A 108 19.41 -7.81 9.68
N ASN A 109 18.14 -7.81 9.25
CA ASN A 109 17.12 -8.75 9.73
C ASN A 109 16.44 -9.57 8.59
N PRO A 110 17.18 -10.28 7.73
CA PRO A 110 16.60 -11.05 6.61
C PRO A 110 15.53 -12.06 7.05
N GLY A 111 15.71 -12.72 8.20
CA GLY A 111 14.77 -13.69 8.74
C GLY A 111 13.41 -13.10 9.12
N ARG A 112 13.30 -11.77 9.29
CA ARG A 112 12.06 -11.07 9.69
C ARG A 112 11.43 -10.27 8.54
N ARG A 113 12.03 -10.27 7.34
CA ARG A 113 11.48 -9.54 6.18
C ARG A 113 10.21 -10.14 5.59
N HIS A 114 9.84 -11.34 6.00
CA HIS A 114 8.58 -11.97 5.60
C HIS A 114 7.36 -11.35 6.30
N LEU A 115 7.57 -10.55 7.34
CA LEU A 115 6.51 -9.81 8.02
C LEU A 115 5.97 -8.70 7.13
N GLU A 116 4.73 -8.27 7.41
CA GLU A 116 4.10 -7.16 6.71
C GLU A 116 4.95 -5.86 6.83
N SER A 117 5.01 -5.08 5.75
CA SER A 117 5.89 -3.91 5.63
C SER A 117 5.73 -2.89 6.76
N THR A 118 4.50 -2.57 7.15
CA THR A 118 4.20 -1.61 8.23
C THR A 118 4.65 -2.15 9.58
N VAL A 119 4.41 -3.44 9.85
CA VAL A 119 4.94 -4.14 11.04
C VAL A 119 6.46 -4.02 11.10
N VAL A 120 7.15 -4.26 9.99
CA VAL A 120 8.60 -4.12 9.91
C VAL A 120 9.06 -2.69 10.19
N ILE A 121 8.39 -1.68 9.63
CA ILE A 121 8.71 -0.27 9.88
C ILE A 121 8.59 0.04 11.38
N VAL A 122 7.48 -0.34 12.00
CA VAL A 122 7.22 -0.09 13.42
C VAL A 122 8.29 -0.77 14.29
N LEU A 123 8.63 -2.03 13.99
CA LEU A 123 9.68 -2.76 14.72
C LEU A 123 11.04 -2.09 14.59
N ALA A 124 11.47 -1.77 13.37
CA ALA A 124 12.74 -1.11 13.10
C ALA A 124 12.89 0.21 13.86
N LEU A 125 11.84 1.03 13.84
CA LEU A 125 11.81 2.31 14.55
C LEU A 125 11.76 2.11 16.07
N SER A 126 11.03 1.12 16.58
CA SER A 126 10.96 0.82 18.02
C SER A 126 12.27 0.26 18.57
N GLU A 127 13.03 -0.50 17.77
CA GLU A 127 14.35 -1.01 18.15
C GLU A 127 15.42 0.09 18.16
N THR A 128 15.28 1.08 17.26
CA THR A 128 16.23 2.20 17.19
C THR A 128 15.90 3.30 18.20
N TRP A 129 14.62 3.59 18.40
CA TRP A 129 14.13 4.62 19.30
C TRP A 129 13.11 4.04 20.29
N PRO A 130 13.57 3.15 21.20
CA PRO A 130 12.70 2.54 22.18
C PRO A 130 12.17 3.58 23.17
N CYS A 131 10.95 3.36 23.64
CA CYS A 131 10.40 4.07 24.78
C CYS A 131 10.82 3.39 26.10
N GLY A 132 10.44 3.94 27.26
CA GLY A 132 10.93 3.48 28.58
C GLY A 132 10.67 2.00 28.94
N SER A 133 9.85 1.27 28.18
CA SER A 133 9.66 -0.19 28.33
C SER A 133 10.61 -1.03 27.48
N GLY A 134 11.37 -0.42 26.56
CA GLY A 134 12.18 -1.12 25.56
C GLY A 134 11.50 -1.23 24.19
N PRO A 135 12.08 -2.00 23.26
CA PRO A 135 11.57 -2.16 21.90
C PRO A 135 10.34 -3.08 21.86
N LEU A 136 9.50 -2.90 20.83
CA LEU A 136 8.33 -3.75 20.62
C LEU A 136 8.75 -5.19 20.27
N GLN A 137 7.96 -6.16 20.73
CA GLN A 137 8.23 -7.59 20.51
C GLN A 137 7.08 -8.22 19.73
N ILE A 138 7.39 -9.25 18.94
CA ILE A 138 6.38 -10.11 18.33
C ILE A 138 6.14 -11.27 19.26
N ASP A 139 4.89 -11.46 19.68
CA ASP A 139 4.50 -12.63 20.44
C ASP A 139 4.70 -13.89 19.58
N PRO A 140 5.52 -14.87 20.03
CA PRO A 140 5.81 -16.07 19.24
C PRO A 140 4.60 -17.00 19.07
N GLN A 141 3.58 -16.89 19.93
CA GLN A 141 2.37 -17.71 19.89
C GLN A 141 1.25 -17.05 19.08
N SER A 142 1.03 -15.75 19.25
CA SER A 142 -0.07 -15.04 18.55
C SER A 142 0.36 -14.29 17.30
N GLY A 143 1.67 -14.07 17.10
CA GLY A 143 2.20 -13.23 16.02
C GLY A 143 1.87 -11.74 16.18
N GLN A 144 1.30 -11.33 17.30
CA GLN A 144 0.89 -9.94 17.54
C GLN A 144 2.06 -9.11 18.07
N ILE A 145 2.07 -7.83 17.73
CA ILE A 145 2.99 -6.87 18.33
C ILE A 145 2.56 -6.62 19.78
N LYS A 146 3.48 -6.82 20.73
CA LYS A 146 3.30 -6.55 22.15
C LYS A 146 4.34 -5.56 22.65
N ARG A 147 3.91 -4.74 23.60
CA ARG A 147 4.83 -3.88 24.36
C ARG A 147 5.41 -4.69 25.53
N PRO A 148 6.73 -4.62 25.77
CA PRO A 148 7.31 -5.11 27.01
C PRO A 148 6.74 -4.39 28.25
N PRO A 149 6.76 -5.01 29.43
CA PRO A 149 6.47 -4.32 30.68
C PRO A 149 7.42 -3.13 30.88
N LEU A 150 6.97 -2.11 31.60
CA LEU A 150 7.82 -0.96 31.94
C LEU A 150 8.99 -1.43 32.80
N ALA A 151 10.19 -0.94 32.49
CA ALA A 151 11.34 -1.15 33.36
C ALA A 151 11.08 -0.41 34.69
N GLU A 152 11.18 -1.13 35.81
CA GLU A 152 11.08 -0.59 37.18
C GLU A 152 12.27 0.32 37.52
#